data_AF-A0A838TQB5-F1
#
_entry.id   AF-A0A838TQB5-F1
#
_cell.length_a   1.000
_cell.length_b   1.000
_cell.length_c   1.000
_cell.angle_alpha   90.00
_cell.angle_beta   90.00
_cell.angle_gamma   90.00
#
_symmetry.space_group_name_H-M   'P 1'
#
loop_
_entity.id
_entity.type
_entity.pdbx_description
1 polymer ?
#
loop_
_entity_poly.entity_id
_entity_poly.type
_entity_poly.pdbx_seq_one_letter_code
_entity_poly.pdbx_strand_id
1 'polypeptide(L)'
;MKKIFHLLLLLLTIYTAKSQTYTPPAFADIDNNYRTYVNNLFGQLETNRVSTGLLMDYAFDFTDPKIYNGTVLHDSTLMEQGIYSELYKTIFTSRFNNNSSGMRHPSIHDSLCYITRQKEVITLSGLLFKYNAFNPNVHFGSL
;
A
#
# COMPACT_ATOMS: atom_id res chain seq x y z
N MET A 1 -33.03 -42.73 -0.11
CA MET A 1 -32.55 -41.67 0.81
C MET A 1 -31.04 -41.70 1.08
N LYS A 2 -30.39 -42.87 1.29
CA LYS A 2 -28.94 -42.97 1.53
C LYS A 2 -28.03 -42.39 0.43
N LYS A 3 -28.40 -42.54 -0.85
CA LYS A 3 -27.61 -42.05 -2.01
C LYS A 3 -27.59 -40.51 -2.12
N ILE A 4 -28.69 -39.85 -1.74
CA ILE A 4 -28.80 -38.39 -1.71
C ILE A 4 -27.99 -37.81 -0.54
N PHE A 5 -27.97 -38.52 0.60
CA PHE A 5 -27.14 -38.15 1.74
C PHE A 5 -25.62 -38.25 1.43
N HIS A 6 -25.19 -39.26 0.65
CA HIS A 6 -23.81 -39.36 0.19
C HIS A 6 -23.44 -38.25 -0.81
N LEU A 7 -24.34 -37.88 -1.72
CA LEU A 7 -24.11 -36.78 -2.67
C LEU A 7 -23.94 -35.43 -1.93
N LEU A 8 -24.73 -35.22 -0.87
CA LEU A 8 -24.70 -33.98 -0.08
C LEU A 8 -23.47 -33.92 0.85
N LEU A 9 -22.99 -35.08 1.35
CA LEU A 9 -21.74 -35.18 2.10
C LEU A 9 -20.50 -34.93 1.20
N LEU A 10 -20.54 -35.37 -0.06
CA LEU A 10 -19.46 -35.18 -1.03
C LEU A 10 -19.38 -33.73 -1.55
N LEU A 11 -20.48 -32.98 -1.49
CA LEU A 11 -20.49 -31.54 -1.80
C LEU A 11 -19.89 -30.69 -0.67
N LEU A 12 -19.94 -31.18 0.58
CA LEU A 12 -19.41 -30.48 1.75
C LEU A 12 -17.88 -30.54 1.85
N THR A 13 -17.24 -31.59 1.31
CA THR A 13 -15.78 -31.78 1.37
C THR A 13 -15.00 -30.95 0.36
N ILE A 14 -15.67 -30.35 -0.63
CA ILE A 14 -15.02 -29.51 -1.67
C ILE A 14 -14.87 -28.04 -1.20
N TYR A 15 -15.48 -27.66 -0.07
CA TYR A 15 -15.35 -26.32 0.52
C TYR A 15 -14.12 -26.11 1.41
N THR A 16 -13.06 -26.90 1.25
CA THR A 16 -11.74 -26.44 1.71
C THR A 16 -11.20 -25.50 0.65
N ALA A 17 -11.54 -24.22 0.80
CA ALA A 17 -10.81 -23.15 0.12
C ALA A 17 -9.34 -23.39 0.44
N LYS A 18 -8.53 -23.69 -0.60
CA LYS A 18 -7.09 -23.61 -0.46
C LYS A 18 -6.81 -22.19 0.00
N SER A 19 -6.38 -22.02 1.25
CA SER A 19 -5.73 -20.79 1.68
C SER A 19 -4.62 -20.56 0.68
N GLN A 20 -4.79 -19.60 -0.21
CA GLN A 20 -3.71 -19.16 -1.07
C GLN A 20 -2.64 -18.69 -0.10
N THR A 21 -1.56 -19.45 0.04
CA THR A 21 -0.33 -18.94 0.61
C THR A 21 0.11 -17.84 -0.32
N TYR A 22 -0.29 -16.61 0.01
CA TYR A 22 0.18 -15.40 -0.63
C TYR A 22 1.69 -15.44 -0.52
N THR A 23 2.35 -15.82 -1.61
CA THR A 23 3.78 -15.68 -1.74
C THR A 23 3.95 -14.21 -2.06
N PRO A 24 4.40 -13.40 -1.10
CA PRO A 24 4.55 -11.99 -1.37
C PRO A 24 5.56 -11.85 -2.53
N PRO A 25 5.29 -10.96 -3.50
CA PRO A 25 6.19 -10.76 -4.65
C PRO A 25 7.59 -10.39 -4.14
N ALA A 26 8.64 -10.46 -4.97
CA ALA A 26 10.05 -10.17 -4.65
C ALA A 26 10.33 -8.89 -3.82
N PHE A 27 9.33 -8.01 -3.68
CA PHE A 27 9.27 -6.90 -2.73
C PHE A 27 9.17 -7.30 -1.25
N ALA A 28 8.77 -8.53 -0.90
CA ALA A 28 8.65 -8.98 0.48
C ALA A 28 10.01 -9.02 1.20
N ASP A 29 11.04 -9.42 0.45
CA ASP A 29 12.41 -9.51 0.94
C ASP A 29 13.05 -8.12 1.03
N ILE A 30 12.67 -7.21 0.12
CA ILE A 30 12.98 -5.78 0.24
C ILE A 30 12.26 -5.20 1.46
N ASP A 31 10.97 -5.50 1.65
CA ASP A 31 10.17 -5.04 2.78
C ASP A 31 10.83 -5.46 4.10
N ASN A 32 11.19 -6.72 4.32
CA ASN A 32 11.71 -7.11 5.65
C ASN A 32 13.09 -6.51 5.99
N ASN A 33 14.03 -6.47 5.04
CA ASN A 33 15.35 -5.88 5.26
C ASN A 33 15.30 -4.35 5.32
N TYR A 34 14.53 -3.72 4.43
CA TYR A 34 14.31 -2.27 4.43
C TYR A 34 13.60 -1.85 5.71
N ARG A 35 12.55 -2.54 6.13
CA ARG A 35 11.83 -2.26 7.38
C ARG A 35 12.76 -2.35 8.57
N THR A 36 13.62 -3.36 8.63
CA THR A 36 14.61 -3.47 9.70
C THR A 36 15.56 -2.26 9.70
N TYR A 37 16.10 -1.88 8.55
CA TYR A 37 16.98 -0.72 8.41
C TYR A 37 16.29 0.59 8.83
N VAL A 38 15.12 0.88 8.28
CA VAL A 38 14.39 2.12 8.53
C VAL A 38 13.87 2.17 9.98
N ASN A 39 13.45 1.04 10.56
CA ASN A 39 13.10 0.97 11.98
C ASN A 39 14.28 1.30 12.90
N ASN A 40 15.49 0.88 12.52
CA ASN A 40 16.69 1.24 13.29
C ASN A 40 17.02 2.73 13.13
N LEU A 41 16.94 3.26 11.91
CA LEU A 41 17.22 4.68 11.62
C LEU A 41 16.26 5.63 12.34
N PHE A 42 14.97 5.28 12.36
CA PHE A 42 13.92 6.09 12.98
C PHE A 42 13.51 5.57 14.36
N GLY A 43 14.27 4.64 14.97
CA GLY A 43 13.92 4.01 16.23
C GLY A 43 13.87 4.96 17.42
N GLN A 44 14.56 6.10 17.32
CA GLN A 44 14.56 7.17 18.32
C GLN A 44 13.54 8.28 18.02
N LEU A 45 12.79 8.17 16.91
CA LEU A 45 11.83 9.19 16.53
C LEU A 45 10.65 9.22 17.52
N GLU A 46 10.27 10.42 17.98
CA GLU A 46 9.06 10.61 18.77
C GLU A 46 7.80 10.37 17.93
N THR A 47 7.33 9.13 17.91
CA THR A 47 6.24 8.62 17.07
C THR A 47 4.90 9.34 17.30
N ASN A 48 4.70 9.90 18.51
CA ASN A 48 3.53 10.68 18.88
C ASN A 48 3.36 11.98 18.06
N ARG A 49 4.43 12.47 17.41
CA ARG A 49 4.36 13.66 16.54
C ARG A 49 3.82 13.35 15.14
N VAL A 50 3.76 12.07 14.74
CA VAL A 50 3.23 11.63 13.45
C VAL A 50 1.75 11.32 13.58
N SER A 51 0.92 12.37 13.56
CA SER A 51 -0.53 12.27 13.77
C SER A 51 -1.28 11.48 12.69
N THR A 52 -0.75 11.42 11.48
CA THR A 52 -1.38 10.69 10.34
C THR A 52 -1.07 9.20 10.33
N GLY A 53 -0.05 8.76 11.07
CA GLY A 53 0.50 7.41 10.98
C GLY A 53 1.31 7.13 9.70
N LEU A 54 1.44 8.12 8.81
CA LEU A 54 2.19 8.07 7.56
C LEU A 54 3.36 9.07 7.63
N LEU A 55 4.58 8.60 7.51
CA LEU A 55 5.79 9.43 7.46
C LEU A 55 6.51 9.20 6.13
N MET A 56 6.55 10.23 5.28
CA MET A 56 7.06 10.07 3.92
C MET A 56 8.54 9.71 3.88
N ASP A 57 9.34 10.25 4.79
CA ASP A 57 10.79 9.94 4.90
C ASP A 57 11.06 8.51 5.41
N TYR A 58 10.03 7.83 5.91
CA TYR A 58 10.06 6.42 6.29
C TYR A 58 9.61 5.51 5.12
N ALA A 59 9.08 6.08 4.05
CA ALA A 59 8.62 5.37 2.87
C ALA A 59 9.78 4.80 2.06
N PHE A 60 9.52 3.75 1.28
CA PHE A 60 10.39 3.36 0.19
C PHE A 60 10.07 4.23 -1.03
N ASP A 61 11.09 4.84 -1.62
CA ASP A 61 10.92 5.79 -2.72
C ASP A 61 10.73 5.07 -4.05
N PHE A 62 9.47 4.84 -4.45
CA PHE A 62 9.14 4.40 -5.81
C PHE A 62 8.81 5.60 -6.71
N THR A 63 8.21 6.65 -6.15
CA THR A 63 7.83 7.89 -6.85
C THR A 63 7.56 8.98 -5.82
N ASP A 64 8.02 10.21 -6.08
CA ASP A 64 7.79 11.36 -5.21
C ASP A 64 6.30 11.80 -5.22
N PRO A 65 5.56 11.72 -4.10
CA PRO A 65 4.20 12.19 -4.03
C PRO A 65 4.07 13.72 -3.98
N LYS A 66 5.15 14.48 -3.72
CA LYS A 66 5.10 15.95 -3.64
C LYS A 66 4.78 16.60 -4.97
N ILE A 67 5.17 15.97 -6.09
CA ILE A 67 4.84 16.43 -7.43
C ILE A 67 3.36 16.16 -7.80
N TYR A 68 2.68 15.24 -7.11
CA TYR A 68 1.26 14.90 -7.31
C TYR A 68 0.38 15.51 -6.22
N ASN A 69 0.54 16.80 -5.95
CA ASN A 69 -0.15 17.51 -4.86
C ASN A 69 -1.50 18.15 -5.27
N GLY A 70 -1.88 18.09 -6.55
CA GLY A 70 -3.14 18.64 -7.06
C GLY A 70 -3.20 20.16 -7.18
N THR A 71 -2.11 20.89 -6.91
CA THR A 71 -2.06 22.36 -6.99
C THR A 71 -1.33 22.86 -8.23
N VAL A 72 -0.28 22.15 -8.68
CA VAL A 72 0.47 22.49 -9.88
C VAL A 72 0.47 21.30 -10.82
N LEU A 73 -0.12 21.48 -12.00
CA LEU A 73 -0.09 20.50 -13.09
C LEU A 73 1.09 20.84 -13.99
N HIS A 74 2.03 19.91 -14.10
CA HIS A 74 3.11 19.97 -15.09
C HIS A 74 2.89 18.89 -16.15
N ASP A 75 3.43 19.07 -17.35
CA ASP A 75 3.36 18.03 -18.40
C ASP A 75 3.98 16.70 -17.93
N SER A 76 4.91 16.76 -16.97
CA SER A 76 5.52 15.60 -16.30
C SER A 76 4.66 14.97 -15.20
N THR A 77 3.47 15.49 -14.89
CA THR A 77 2.55 14.97 -13.86
C THR A 77 1.41 14.11 -14.44
N LEU A 78 1.60 13.60 -15.66
CA LEU A 78 0.66 12.67 -16.28
C LEU A 78 0.47 11.42 -15.41
N MET A 79 -0.77 11.17 -14.99
CA MET A 79 -1.10 10.03 -14.14
C MET A 79 -1.35 8.78 -14.99
N GLU A 80 -0.33 7.93 -15.11
CA GLU A 80 -0.45 6.61 -15.73
C GLU A 80 -0.70 5.52 -14.67
N GLN A 81 -1.17 4.35 -15.09
CA GLN A 81 -1.43 3.24 -14.17
C GLN A 81 -0.17 2.79 -13.40
N GLY A 82 1.01 2.85 -14.02
CA GLY A 82 2.29 2.54 -13.37
C GLY A 82 2.59 3.50 -12.22
N ILE A 83 2.60 4.80 -12.52
CA ILE A 83 2.79 5.90 -11.57
C ILE A 83 1.76 5.84 -10.43
N TYR A 84 0.49 5.58 -10.74
CA TYR A 84 -0.56 5.42 -9.75
C TYR A 84 -0.24 4.27 -8.76
N SER A 85 0.23 3.13 -9.27
CA SER A 85 0.63 1.98 -8.45
C SER A 85 1.86 2.29 -7.60
N GLU A 86 2.85 2.98 -8.16
CA GLU A 86 4.09 3.40 -7.46
C GLU A 86 3.82 4.43 -6.36
N LEU A 87 2.93 5.39 -6.62
CA LEU A 87 2.45 6.33 -5.59
C LEU A 87 1.76 5.60 -4.45
N TYR A 88 0.85 4.67 -4.76
CA TYR A 88 0.18 3.89 -3.73
C TYR A 88 1.17 3.09 -2.88
N LYS A 89 2.17 2.45 -3.51
CA LYS A 89 3.23 1.69 -2.81
C LYS A 89 4.10 2.60 -1.94
N THR A 90 4.49 3.77 -2.43
CA THR A 90 5.26 4.75 -1.66
C THR A 90 4.47 5.18 -0.42
N ILE A 91 3.21 5.57 -0.58
CA ILE A 91 2.35 5.95 0.55
C ILE A 91 2.13 4.75 1.50
N PHE A 92 1.96 3.54 0.98
CA PHE A 92 1.77 2.34 1.80
C PHE A 92 3.01 2.02 2.64
N THR A 93 4.20 2.15 2.06
CA THR A 93 5.46 1.92 2.78
C THR A 93 5.77 3.03 3.79
N SER A 94 5.26 4.25 3.58
CA SER A 94 5.32 5.36 4.54
C SER A 94 4.63 5.08 5.88
N ARG A 95 3.83 4.01 5.95
CA ARG A 95 3.15 3.59 7.18
C ARG A 95 4.16 3.25 8.26
N PHE A 96 4.24 4.13 9.25
CA PHE A 96 5.15 4.04 10.38
C PHE A 96 4.51 3.34 11.59
N ASN A 97 3.17 3.41 11.73
CA ASN A 97 2.44 2.76 12.81
C ASN A 97 1.08 2.23 12.35
N ASN A 98 0.37 1.54 13.24
CA ASN A 98 -0.93 0.96 12.93
C ASN A 98 -2.07 2.01 12.80
N ASN A 99 -1.82 3.30 13.09
CA ASN A 99 -2.86 4.33 13.10
C ASN A 99 -3.34 4.75 11.70
N SER A 100 -2.64 4.40 10.63
CA SER A 100 -3.14 4.60 9.25
C SER A 100 -4.21 3.53 8.91
N SER A 101 -5.35 3.61 9.57
CA SER A 101 -6.50 2.72 9.41
C SER A 101 -7.16 2.96 8.05
N GLY A 102 -6.96 2.04 7.11
CA GLY A 102 -7.72 2.02 5.84
C GLY A 102 -6.93 1.58 4.62
N MET A 103 -5.60 1.62 4.65
CA MET A 103 -4.78 1.18 3.51
C MET A 103 -4.75 -0.34 3.43
N ARG A 104 -5.09 -0.86 2.25
CA ARG A 104 -4.96 -2.29 1.96
C ARG A 104 -3.59 -2.59 1.38
N HIS A 105 -3.14 -3.83 1.52
CA HIS A 105 -1.91 -4.26 0.87
C HIS A 105 -1.96 -3.95 -0.64
N PRO A 106 -0.89 -3.45 -1.29
CA PRO A 106 -0.90 -3.06 -2.71
C PRO A 106 -1.47 -4.12 -3.65
N SER A 107 -1.15 -5.41 -3.43
CA SER A 107 -1.72 -6.51 -4.24
C SER A 107 -3.25 -6.61 -4.17
N ILE A 108 -3.84 -6.31 -3.00
CA ILE A 108 -5.29 -6.28 -2.82
C ILE A 108 -5.87 -5.02 -3.47
N HIS A 109 -5.20 -3.88 -3.34
CA HIS A 109 -5.62 -2.62 -3.95
C HIS A 109 -5.71 -2.74 -5.48
N ASP A 110 -4.66 -3.28 -6.13
CA ASP A 110 -4.63 -3.47 -7.57
C ASP A 110 -5.78 -4.38 -8.06
N SER A 111 -6.04 -5.46 -7.32
CA SER A 111 -7.13 -6.39 -7.62
C SER A 111 -8.50 -5.71 -7.56
N LEU A 112 -8.70 -4.83 -6.58
CA LEU A 112 -9.95 -4.07 -6.44
C LEU A 112 -10.13 -3.07 -7.57
N CYS A 113 -9.09 -2.33 -7.93
CA CYS A 113 -9.10 -1.42 -9.07
C CYS A 113 -9.33 -2.13 -10.41
N TYR A 114 -9.00 -3.43 -10.50
CA TYR A 114 -9.27 -4.23 -11.69
C TYR A 114 -10.74 -4.68 -11.76
N ILE A 115 -11.30 -5.22 -10.67
CA ILE A 115 -12.67 -5.77 -10.68
C ILE A 115 -13.76 -4.68 -10.77
N THR A 116 -13.45 -3.44 -10.44
CA THR A 116 -14.39 -2.30 -10.57
C THR A 116 -14.49 -1.77 -11.99
N ARG A 117 -13.64 -2.24 -12.91
CA ARG A 117 -13.69 -1.88 -14.33
C ARG A 117 -14.92 -2.54 -14.95
N GLN A 118 -15.78 -1.72 -15.56
CA GLN A 118 -16.97 -2.19 -16.28
C GLN A 118 -16.84 -1.86 -17.75
N LYS A 119 -17.39 -2.74 -18.59
CA LYS A 119 -17.46 -2.50 -20.03
C LYS A 119 -18.33 -1.26 -20.27
N GLU A 120 -17.93 -0.41 -21.22
CA GLU A 120 -18.68 0.79 -21.64
C GLU A 120 -18.82 1.88 -20.55
N VAL A 121 -18.04 1.82 -19.47
CA VAL A 121 -18.00 2.83 -18.42
C VAL A 121 -16.56 3.31 -18.20
N ILE A 122 -16.37 4.62 -18.03
CA ILE A 122 -15.09 5.18 -17.62
C ILE A 122 -15.01 5.10 -16.09
N THR A 123 -14.22 4.17 -15.58
CA THR A 123 -13.92 4.06 -14.13
C THR A 123 -12.83 5.06 -13.76
N LEU A 124 -13.14 6.00 -12.86
CA LEU A 124 -12.17 6.94 -12.28
C LEU A 124 -11.67 6.40 -10.93
N SER A 125 -10.34 6.44 -10.75
CA SER A 125 -9.67 6.08 -9.50
C SER A 125 -8.82 7.26 -9.02
N GLY A 126 -8.77 7.47 -7.71
CA GLY A 126 -8.01 8.57 -7.11
C GLY A 126 -7.44 8.19 -5.75
N LEU A 127 -6.28 8.78 -5.43
CA LEU A 127 -5.61 8.63 -4.14
C LEU A 127 -5.63 9.98 -3.43
N LEU A 128 -6.12 9.99 -2.18
CA LEU A 128 -6.12 11.17 -1.32
C LEU A 128 -5.64 10.78 0.07
N PHE A 129 -4.43 11.22 0.43
CA PHE A 129 -3.81 10.91 1.72
C PHE A 129 -3.21 12.15 2.35
N LYS A 130 -3.39 12.28 3.67
CA LYS A 130 -2.63 13.21 4.50
C LYS A 130 -1.43 12.45 5.06
N TYR A 131 -0.24 13.00 4.94
CA TYR A 131 0.99 12.42 5.46
C TYR A 131 1.83 13.47 6.18
N ASN A 132 2.71 13.02 7.07
CA ASN A 132 3.77 13.82 7.66
C ASN A 132 5.07 13.65 6.86
N ALA A 133 5.91 14.68 6.83
CA ALA A 133 7.26 14.62 6.29
C ALA A 133 8.17 15.52 7.15
N PHE A 134 9.47 15.24 7.18
CA PHE A 134 10.44 16.16 7.77
C PHE A 134 10.49 17.46 6.97
N ASN A 135 10.72 18.55 7.70
CA ASN A 135 10.94 19.84 7.06
C ASN A 135 12.29 19.79 6.33
N PRO A 136 12.34 20.00 5.00
CA PRO A 136 13.57 19.89 4.22
C PRO A 136 14.63 20.91 4.62
N ASN A 137 14.27 21.95 5.37
CA ASN A 137 15.19 22.98 5.85
C ASN A 137 15.85 22.65 7.20
N VAL A 138 15.53 21.51 7.81
CA VAL A 138 16.14 21.08 9.07
C VAL A 138 17.45 20.36 8.76
N HIS A 139 18.57 20.98 9.13
CA HIS A 139 19.88 20.35 9.06
C HIS A 139 19.99 19.34 10.21
N PHE A 140 20.09 18.05 9.87
CA PHE A 140 20.57 17.06 10.82
C PHE A 140 22.04 17.36 11.08
N GLY A 141 22.36 17.79 12.30
CA GLY A 141 23.74 18.05 12.70
C GLY A 141 24.60 16.84 12.35
N SER A 142 25.70 17.09 11.63
CA SER A 142 26.71 16.10 11.27
C SER A 142 27.11 15.31 12.50
N LEU A 143 26.89 13.99 12.46
CA LEU A 143 27.53 13.03 13.37
C LEU A 143 29.02 12.91 13.03
#